data_AF-A0A938G6G1-F1
#
_entry.id   AF-A0A938G6G1-F1
#
_cell.length_a   1.000
_cell.length_b   1.000
_cell.length_c   1.000
_cell.angle_alpha   90.00
_cell.angle_beta   90.00
_cell.angle_gamma   90.00
#
_symmetry.space_group_name_H-M   'P 1'
#
loop_
_entity.id
_entity.type
_entity.pdbx_description
1 polymer ?
#
loop_
_entity_poly.entity_id
_entity_poly.type
_entity_poly.pdbx_seq_one_letter_code
_entity_poly.pdbx_strand_id
1 'polypeptide(L)'
;MLALLAVNFEPQLRGIIIVAIAVGVLIGGTYLVVGTNLGARLGLLVVLAGLFGWMAIMGGIWWVYGIGLKGRAPAWQPAEPTTIVRSSDLLDDAEILLTSMQPSGNAVADALIASTALQGEGWLLLDESDPRRGQAVASSDEILQKEAEEFALGEYVSVAVYDRGGERWPKINESLDFFAFFHEPHYSLVEVAPIVPQRTEPGRAPARPVIDETQPHRYVYMLRDLGAQRQPSVFITLGSTIIFLLLCRMLHVRDLRLRENVAGDSGARSPVKS
;
A
#
# COMPACT_ATOMS: atom_id res chain seq x y z
N MET A 1 21.44 34.91 -35.90
CA MET A 1 22.13 33.76 -35.27
C MET A 1 22.07 33.91 -33.76
N LEU A 2 20.89 33.64 -33.17
CA LEU A 2 20.64 33.63 -31.73
C LEU A 2 19.63 32.50 -31.48
N ALA A 3 20.11 31.27 -31.61
CA ALA A 3 19.41 30.06 -31.18
C ALA A 3 20.00 29.61 -29.83
N LEU A 4 20.02 30.51 -28.85
CA LEU A 4 20.33 30.18 -27.46
C LEU A 4 19.07 30.46 -26.65
N LEU A 5 18.54 29.43 -26.00
CA LEU A 5 17.48 29.46 -24.96
C LEU A 5 16.01 29.36 -25.40
N ALA A 6 15.69 28.68 -26.50
CA ALA A 6 14.40 28.01 -26.61
C ALA A 6 14.47 26.68 -25.84
N VAL A 7 14.39 26.73 -24.50
CA VAL A 7 14.15 25.53 -23.69
C VAL A 7 12.70 25.14 -23.93
N ASN A 8 12.48 24.29 -24.94
CA ASN A 8 11.21 23.64 -25.14
C ASN A 8 10.88 22.82 -23.88
N PHE A 9 9.63 22.82 -23.42
CA PHE A 9 9.25 22.09 -22.21
C PHE A 9 9.23 20.58 -22.52
N GLU A 10 10.41 19.97 -22.47
CA GLU A 10 10.58 18.54 -22.60
C GLU A 10 10.73 17.95 -21.20
N PRO A 11 9.65 17.40 -20.60
CA PRO A 11 9.68 16.92 -19.22
C PRO A 11 10.71 15.81 -19.00
N GLN A 12 11.04 15.06 -20.06
CA GLN A 12 12.05 14.00 -20.06
C GLN A 12 13.47 14.55 -19.93
N LEU A 13 13.86 15.52 -20.78
CA LEU A 13 15.18 16.17 -20.70
C LEU A 13 15.36 16.89 -19.36
N ARG A 14 14.33 17.60 -18.90
CA ARG A 14 14.36 18.25 -17.59
C ARG A 14 14.59 17.24 -16.47
N GLY A 15 13.90 16.10 -16.51
CA GLY A 15 14.08 15.02 -15.52
C GLY A 15 15.52 14.51 -15.47
N ILE A 16 16.11 14.20 -16.62
CA ILE A 16 17.49 13.72 -16.72
C ILE A 16 18.48 14.77 -16.19
N ILE A 17 18.31 16.04 -16.58
CA ILE A 17 19.18 17.14 -16.14
C ILE A 17 19.08 17.33 -14.62
N ILE A 18 17.87 17.29 -14.04
CA ILE A 18 17.69 17.41 -12.59
C ILE A 18 18.40 16.28 -11.86
N VAL A 19 18.28 15.03 -12.33
CA VAL A 19 18.97 13.88 -11.72
C VAL A 19 20.48 14.03 -11.84
N ALA A 20 20.99 14.45 -13.00
CA ALA A 20 22.42 14.68 -13.21
C ALA A 20 22.97 15.77 -12.29
N ILE A 21 22.26 16.90 -12.14
CA ILE A 21 22.62 17.98 -11.22
C ILE A 21 22.55 17.48 -9.77
N ALA A 22 21.51 16.73 -9.39
CA ALA A 22 21.38 16.20 -8.04
C ALA A 22 22.55 15.26 -7.69
N VAL A 23 22.93 14.35 -8.59
CA VAL A 23 24.08 13.46 -8.40
C VAL A 23 25.39 14.26 -8.33
N GLY A 24 25.58 15.21 -9.25
CA GLY A 24 26.78 16.04 -9.30
C GLY A 24 26.96 16.92 -8.07
N VAL A 25 25.89 17.55 -7.58
CA VAL A 25 25.93 18.44 -6.42
C VAL A 25 25.97 17.65 -5.11
N LEU A 26 25.08 16.67 -4.92
CA LEU A 26 24.95 15.96 -3.66
C LEU A 26 26.12 15.00 -3.42
N ILE A 27 26.45 14.16 -4.41
CA ILE A 27 27.50 13.15 -4.27
C ILE A 27 28.84 13.73 -4.72
N GLY A 28 28.88 14.36 -5.89
CA GLY A 28 30.10 14.94 -6.46
C GLY A 28 30.64 16.10 -5.63
N GLY A 29 29.78 17.03 -5.19
CA GLY A 29 30.18 18.15 -4.34
C GLY A 29 30.77 17.69 -3.01
N THR A 30 30.09 16.77 -2.32
CA THR A 30 30.59 16.18 -1.07
C THR A 30 31.92 15.45 -1.30
N TYR A 31 32.08 14.75 -2.42
CA TYR A 31 33.33 14.10 -2.80
C TYR A 31 34.48 15.07 -3.04
N LEU A 32 34.26 16.19 -3.75
CA LEU A 32 35.31 17.18 -3.98
C LEU A 32 35.83 17.78 -2.66
N VAL A 33 34.92 18.09 -1.73
CA VAL A 33 35.27 18.66 -0.41
C VAL A 33 36.03 17.66 0.46
N VAL A 34 35.57 16.41 0.53
CA VAL A 34 36.22 15.38 1.35
C VAL A 34 37.53 14.90 0.71
N GLY A 35 37.54 14.79 -0.63
CA GLY A 35 38.67 14.31 -1.42
C GLY A 35 39.89 15.22 -1.36
N THR A 36 39.71 16.53 -1.21
CA THR A 36 40.83 17.47 -1.04
C THR A 36 41.56 17.28 0.29
N ASN A 37 40.86 16.84 1.33
CA ASN A 37 41.43 16.66 2.67
C ASN A 37 41.99 15.25 2.90
N LEU A 38 41.29 14.23 2.40
CA LEU A 38 41.57 12.82 2.70
C LEU A 38 42.22 12.05 1.54
N GLY A 39 42.34 12.67 0.37
CA GLY A 39 42.79 12.05 -0.87
C GLY A 39 41.66 11.32 -1.60
N ALA A 40 41.79 11.20 -2.93
CA ALA A 40 40.74 10.71 -3.83
C ALA A 40 40.17 9.33 -3.44
N ARG A 41 41.04 8.34 -3.16
CA ARG A 41 40.59 6.97 -2.85
C ARG A 41 39.84 6.85 -1.53
N LEU A 42 40.34 7.52 -0.47
CA LEU A 42 39.67 7.46 0.82
C LEU A 42 38.43 8.36 0.83
N GLY A 43 38.50 9.54 0.22
CA GLY A 43 37.36 10.43 0.09
C GLY A 43 36.17 9.74 -0.59
N LEU A 44 36.42 8.95 -1.64
CA LEU A 44 35.37 8.18 -2.31
C LEU A 44 34.71 7.16 -1.37
N LEU A 45 35.49 6.39 -0.61
CA LEU A 45 34.95 5.39 0.32
C LEU A 45 34.13 6.03 1.44
N VAL A 46 34.58 7.17 1.97
CA VAL A 46 33.87 7.91 3.02
C VAL A 46 32.55 8.48 2.48
N VAL A 47 32.56 9.07 1.29
CA VAL A 47 31.35 9.65 0.67
C VAL A 47 30.34 8.57 0.33
N LEU A 48 30.77 7.43 -0.22
CA LEU A 48 29.90 6.28 -0.46
C LEU A 48 29.31 5.73 0.84
N ALA A 49 30.13 5.61 1.90
CA ALA A 49 29.63 5.18 3.21
C ALA A 49 28.58 6.18 3.74
N GLY A 50 28.84 7.49 3.63
CA GLY A 50 27.87 8.52 4.01
C GLY A 50 26.56 8.44 3.22
N LEU A 51 26.62 8.23 1.90
CA LEU A 51 25.44 8.09 1.04
C LEU A 51 24.61 6.86 1.43
N PHE A 52 25.22 5.70 1.60
CA PHE A 52 24.50 4.47 1.98
C PHE A 52 23.99 4.52 3.42
N GLY A 53 24.70 5.17 4.34
CA GLY A 53 24.21 5.44 5.69
C GLY A 53 22.99 6.37 5.69
N TRP A 54 23.02 7.42 4.88
CA TRP A 54 21.86 8.30 4.68
C TRP A 54 20.67 7.57 4.06
N MET A 55 20.91 6.76 3.02
CA MET A 55 19.88 5.92 2.39
C MET A 55 19.27 4.90 3.37
N ALA A 56 20.07 4.34 4.28
CA ALA A 56 19.59 3.43 5.31
C ALA A 56 18.65 4.13 6.31
N ILE A 57 19.00 5.35 6.74
CA ILE A 57 18.14 6.16 7.63
C ILE A 57 16.85 6.55 6.93
N MET A 58 16.93 7.06 5.69
CA MET A 58 15.73 7.43 4.92
C MET A 58 14.85 6.23 4.61
N GLY A 59 15.44 5.10 4.22
CA GLY A 59 14.74 3.84 4.04
C GLY A 59 14.02 3.41 5.31
N GLY A 60 14.68 3.52 6.47
CA GLY A 60 14.08 3.21 7.77
C GLY A 60 12.85 4.09 8.08
N ILE A 61 12.95 5.40 7.85
CA ILE A 61 11.82 6.33 7.99
C ILE A 61 10.69 5.95 7.03
N TRP A 62 10.99 5.71 5.77
CA TRP A 62 10.03 5.30 4.74
C TRP A 62 9.34 3.98 5.08
N TRP A 63 10.08 3.03 5.65
CA TRP A 63 9.54 1.75 6.10
C TRP A 63 8.58 1.91 7.29
N VAL A 64 8.95 2.71 8.30
CA VAL A 64 8.11 2.94 9.49
C VAL A 64 6.82 3.67 9.13
N TYR A 65 6.91 4.75 8.35
CA TYR A 65 5.77 5.60 8.02
C TYR A 65 5.02 5.18 6.75
N GLY A 66 5.54 4.26 5.95
CA GLY A 66 4.95 3.89 4.66
C GLY A 66 4.91 5.05 3.66
N ILE A 67 5.94 5.91 3.70
CA ILE A 67 6.13 7.07 2.81
C ILE A 67 7.31 6.83 1.86
N GLY A 68 7.48 7.67 0.83
CA GLY A 68 8.56 7.50 -0.16
C GLY A 68 8.15 6.60 -1.32
N LEU A 69 9.03 5.68 -1.73
CA LEU A 69 8.71 4.71 -2.78
C LEU A 69 7.76 3.64 -2.22
N LYS A 70 6.48 3.81 -2.52
CA LYS A 70 5.41 2.90 -2.08
C LYS A 70 5.18 1.79 -3.10
N GLY A 71 4.92 0.60 -2.59
CA GLY A 71 4.38 -0.50 -3.39
C GLY A 71 2.88 -0.33 -3.62
N ARG A 72 2.24 -1.42 -4.07
CA ARG A 72 0.80 -1.47 -4.31
C ARG A 72 0.02 -1.12 -3.03
N ALA A 73 -0.88 -0.16 -3.15
CA ALA A 73 -1.77 0.24 -2.07
C ALA A 73 -2.79 -0.86 -1.77
N PRO A 74 -3.35 -0.90 -0.54
CA PRO A 74 -4.43 -1.82 -0.22
C PRO A 74 -5.66 -1.49 -1.08
N ALA A 75 -6.30 -2.52 -1.63
CA ALA A 75 -7.50 -2.41 -2.45
C ALA A 75 -8.44 -3.58 -2.17
N TRP A 76 -9.74 -3.33 -2.28
CA TRP A 76 -10.72 -4.40 -2.30
C TRP A 76 -10.64 -5.12 -3.64
N GLN A 77 -10.56 -6.45 -3.58
CA GLN A 77 -10.55 -7.31 -4.75
C GLN A 77 -11.74 -8.27 -4.69
N PRO A 78 -12.23 -8.71 -5.86
CA PRO A 78 -13.15 -9.84 -5.95
C PRO A 78 -12.69 -11.03 -5.10
N ALA A 79 -13.57 -11.57 -4.27
CA ALA A 79 -13.26 -12.77 -3.49
C ALA A 79 -13.64 -14.04 -4.26
N GLU A 80 -12.77 -15.05 -4.19
CA GLU A 80 -13.06 -16.42 -4.63
C GLU A 80 -13.80 -17.16 -3.49
N PRO A 81 -14.77 -18.06 -3.76
CA PRO A 81 -15.10 -18.71 -5.03
C PRO A 81 -16.15 -17.99 -5.90
N THR A 82 -16.96 -17.08 -5.33
CA THR A 82 -17.95 -16.29 -6.10
C THR A 82 -17.96 -14.82 -5.66
N THR A 83 -17.74 -13.92 -6.62
CA THR A 83 -17.69 -12.48 -6.39
C THR A 83 -19.07 -11.84 -6.28
N ILE A 84 -20.03 -12.33 -7.06
CA ILE A 84 -21.39 -11.79 -7.12
C ILE A 84 -22.36 -12.93 -6.88
N VAL A 85 -23.04 -12.88 -5.74
CA VAL A 85 -24.12 -13.78 -5.40
C VAL A 85 -25.43 -13.09 -5.79
N ARG A 86 -26.15 -13.66 -6.75
CA ARG A 86 -27.31 -13.02 -7.38
C ARG A 86 -28.58 -13.07 -6.53
N SER A 87 -28.59 -13.89 -5.49
CA SER A 87 -29.74 -14.10 -4.62
C SER A 87 -29.30 -14.67 -3.27
N SER A 88 -30.11 -14.42 -2.24
CA SER A 88 -29.77 -14.80 -0.85
C SER A 88 -29.69 -16.31 -0.64
N ASP A 89 -30.44 -17.10 -1.41
CA ASP A 89 -30.43 -18.56 -1.40
C ASP A 89 -29.13 -19.18 -1.94
N LEU A 90 -28.26 -18.40 -2.59
CA LEU A 90 -26.96 -18.86 -3.09
C LEU A 90 -25.80 -18.49 -2.16
N LEU A 91 -26.09 -17.89 -1.00
CA LEU A 91 -25.06 -17.50 -0.03
C LEU A 91 -24.44 -18.71 0.70
N ASP A 92 -25.16 -19.81 0.82
CA ASP A 92 -24.66 -21.08 1.34
C ASP A 92 -23.83 -21.83 0.29
N ASP A 93 -24.29 -21.87 -0.97
CA ASP A 93 -23.54 -22.38 -2.12
C ASP A 93 -22.22 -21.62 -2.35
N ALA A 94 -22.20 -20.32 -2.02
CA ALA A 94 -21.01 -19.47 -2.06
C ALA A 94 -20.06 -19.67 -0.88
N GLU A 95 -20.37 -20.54 0.08
CA GLU A 95 -19.65 -20.77 1.35
C GLU A 95 -19.51 -19.50 2.21
N ILE A 96 -20.35 -18.47 1.98
CA ILE A 96 -20.37 -17.22 2.74
C ILE A 96 -21.17 -17.41 4.03
N LEU A 97 -22.26 -18.18 3.93
CA LEU A 97 -23.07 -18.65 5.06
C LEU A 97 -22.89 -20.15 5.28
N LEU A 98 -22.85 -20.57 6.54
CA LEU A 98 -22.83 -21.99 6.93
C LEU A 98 -24.24 -22.56 7.11
N THR A 99 -25.21 -21.70 7.38
CA THR A 99 -26.64 -22.03 7.44
C THR A 99 -27.24 -22.00 6.05
N SER A 100 -27.83 -23.11 5.61
CA SER A 100 -28.63 -23.11 4.39
C SER A 100 -29.90 -22.30 4.57
N MET A 101 -30.16 -21.40 3.62
CA MET A 101 -31.36 -20.56 3.62
C MET A 101 -32.43 -21.18 2.73
N GLN A 102 -33.66 -21.28 3.26
CA GLN A 102 -34.82 -21.64 2.45
C GLN A 102 -35.48 -20.37 1.92
N PRO A 103 -35.62 -20.21 0.59
CA PRO A 103 -36.26 -19.03 0.03
C PRO A 103 -37.75 -19.00 0.39
N SER A 104 -38.20 -17.91 0.98
CA SER A 104 -39.62 -17.64 1.27
C SER A 104 -40.37 -17.19 0.01
N GLY A 105 -39.67 -16.85 -1.07
CA GLY A 105 -40.25 -16.38 -2.34
C GLY A 105 -40.64 -14.91 -2.34
N ASN A 106 -40.18 -14.14 -1.35
CA ASN A 106 -40.35 -12.69 -1.26
C ASN A 106 -38.99 -12.06 -1.01
N ALA A 107 -38.49 -11.30 -1.98
CA ALA A 107 -37.14 -10.74 -1.96
C ALA A 107 -36.82 -9.90 -0.71
N VAL A 108 -37.81 -9.17 -0.19
CA VAL A 108 -37.64 -8.33 1.02
C VAL A 108 -37.57 -9.18 2.29
N ALA A 109 -38.38 -10.23 2.38
CA ALA A 109 -38.35 -11.15 3.52
C ALA A 109 -37.07 -11.99 3.53
N ASP A 110 -36.63 -12.43 2.35
CA ASP A 110 -35.42 -13.22 2.16
C ASP A 110 -34.15 -12.40 2.50
N ALA A 111 -34.11 -11.11 2.16
CA ALA A 111 -33.03 -10.20 2.57
C ALA A 111 -32.98 -9.99 4.09
N LEU A 112 -34.14 -9.88 4.76
CA LEU A 112 -34.19 -9.74 6.22
C LEU A 112 -33.69 -11.00 6.93
N ILE A 113 -34.06 -12.19 6.43
CA ILE A 113 -33.57 -13.48 6.94
C ILE A 113 -32.05 -13.57 6.75
N ALA A 114 -31.54 -13.21 5.56
CA ALA A 114 -30.11 -13.18 5.27
C ALA A 114 -29.34 -12.24 6.19
N SER A 115 -29.85 -11.03 6.46
CA SER A 115 -29.21 -10.09 7.38
C SER A 115 -29.10 -10.64 8.80
N THR A 116 -30.11 -11.38 9.27
CA THR A 116 -30.14 -11.99 10.60
C THR A 116 -29.18 -13.18 10.67
N ALA A 117 -29.13 -14.00 9.62
CA ALA A 117 -28.22 -15.13 9.49
C ALA A 117 -26.75 -14.66 9.46
N LEU A 118 -26.43 -13.65 8.65
CA LEU A 118 -25.10 -13.05 8.56
C LEU A 118 -24.64 -12.54 9.95
N GLN A 119 -25.48 -11.79 10.64
CA GLN A 119 -25.15 -11.31 12.00
C GLN A 119 -24.97 -12.46 13.00
N GLY A 120 -25.78 -13.52 12.89
CA GLY A 120 -25.66 -14.73 13.71
C GLY A 120 -24.35 -15.49 13.50
N GLU A 121 -23.78 -15.45 12.30
CA GLU A 121 -22.50 -16.07 11.94
C GLU A 121 -21.28 -15.17 12.20
N GLY A 122 -21.49 -13.98 12.78
CA GLY A 122 -20.43 -13.07 13.21
C GLY A 122 -20.03 -12.00 12.19
N TRP A 123 -20.86 -11.75 11.18
CA TRP A 123 -20.71 -10.61 10.29
C TRP A 123 -21.16 -9.31 10.98
N LEU A 124 -20.31 -8.29 10.96
CA LEU A 124 -20.60 -7.00 11.57
C LEU A 124 -21.28 -6.07 10.56
N LEU A 125 -22.53 -5.67 10.84
CA LEU A 125 -23.21 -4.66 10.05
C LEU A 125 -22.59 -3.28 10.30
N LEU A 126 -22.12 -2.64 9.25
CA LEU A 126 -21.60 -1.28 9.31
C LEU A 126 -22.73 -0.24 9.32
N ASP A 127 -22.62 0.74 10.20
CA ASP A 127 -23.54 1.88 10.24
C ASP A 127 -23.35 2.81 9.02
N GLU A 128 -24.39 3.57 8.67
CA GLU A 128 -24.35 4.48 7.52
C GLU A 128 -23.28 5.58 7.65
N SER A 129 -22.92 5.93 8.88
CA SER A 129 -21.92 6.95 9.19
C SER A 129 -20.47 6.44 9.16
N ASP A 130 -20.26 5.12 9.07
CA ASP A 130 -18.90 4.55 9.10
C ASP A 130 -18.18 4.79 7.76
N PRO A 131 -16.99 5.43 7.75
CA PRO A 131 -16.18 5.59 6.55
C PRO A 131 -15.87 4.28 5.80
N ARG A 132 -15.83 3.13 6.51
CA ARG A 132 -15.58 1.81 5.91
C ARG A 132 -16.67 1.41 4.93
N ARG A 133 -17.93 1.73 5.25
CA ARG A 133 -19.09 1.49 4.38
C ARG A 133 -18.90 2.19 3.04
N GLY A 134 -18.55 3.49 3.08
CA GLY A 134 -18.33 4.28 1.87
C GLY A 134 -17.21 3.75 0.97
N GLN A 135 -16.13 3.23 1.57
CA GLN A 135 -15.03 2.61 0.80
C GLN A 135 -15.46 1.30 0.14
N ALA A 136 -16.19 0.44 0.86
CA ALA A 136 -16.66 -0.85 0.37
C ALA A 136 -17.71 -0.69 -0.74
N VAL A 137 -18.65 0.26 -0.59
CA VAL A 137 -19.64 0.58 -1.64
C VAL A 137 -18.93 1.07 -2.90
N ALA A 138 -18.00 2.02 -2.79
CA ALA A 138 -17.29 2.54 -3.96
C ALA A 138 -16.49 1.46 -4.72
N SER A 139 -15.89 0.50 -4.01
CA SER A 139 -15.22 -0.64 -4.67
C SER A 139 -16.19 -1.65 -5.26
N SER A 140 -17.34 -1.89 -4.59
CA SER A 140 -18.41 -2.72 -5.13
C SER A 140 -18.95 -2.15 -6.45
N ASP A 141 -19.15 -0.84 -6.50
CA ASP A 141 -19.64 -0.14 -7.68
C ASP A 141 -18.67 -0.30 -8.86
N GLU A 142 -17.36 -0.23 -8.59
CA GLU A 142 -16.34 -0.45 -9.61
C GLU A 142 -16.37 -1.88 -10.16
N ILE A 143 -16.50 -2.90 -9.30
CA ILE A 143 -16.58 -4.32 -9.70
C ILE A 143 -17.86 -4.57 -10.52
N LEU A 144 -19.02 -4.09 -10.04
CA LEU A 144 -20.30 -4.26 -10.71
C LEU A 144 -20.33 -3.60 -12.10
N GLN A 145 -19.75 -2.41 -12.25
CA GLN A 145 -19.79 -1.66 -13.49
C GLN A 145 -18.71 -2.07 -14.50
N LYS A 146 -17.48 -2.31 -14.05
CA LYS A 146 -16.33 -2.52 -14.95
C LYS A 146 -15.94 -3.98 -15.15
N GLU A 147 -16.15 -4.82 -14.15
CA GLU A 147 -15.67 -6.21 -14.18
C GLU A 147 -16.79 -7.18 -14.54
N ALA A 148 -17.97 -6.99 -13.95
CA ALA A 148 -19.13 -7.85 -14.21
C ALA A 148 -20.07 -7.33 -15.31
N GLU A 149 -20.00 -6.04 -15.67
CA GLU A 149 -20.89 -5.34 -16.62
C GLU A 149 -22.40 -5.66 -16.42
N GLU A 150 -22.79 -5.99 -15.19
CA GLU A 150 -24.11 -6.58 -14.94
C GLU A 150 -25.22 -5.55 -14.73
N PHE A 151 -24.84 -4.30 -14.44
CA PHE A 151 -25.73 -3.16 -14.28
C PHE A 151 -25.10 -1.86 -14.77
N ALA A 152 -25.95 -0.98 -15.34
CA ALA A 152 -25.54 0.38 -15.68
C ALA A 152 -25.63 1.34 -14.48
N LEU A 153 -24.91 2.46 -14.57
CA LEU A 153 -24.84 3.46 -13.52
C LEU A 153 -26.24 4.05 -13.23
N GLY A 154 -26.76 3.84 -12.02
CA GLY A 154 -28.08 4.30 -11.59
C GLY A 154 -29.19 3.25 -11.60
N GLU A 155 -28.88 1.97 -11.82
CA GLU A 155 -29.85 0.86 -11.78
C GLU A 155 -29.88 0.10 -10.45
N TYR A 156 -29.01 0.45 -9.48
CA TYR A 156 -28.90 -0.24 -8.20
C TYR A 156 -28.57 0.70 -7.02
N VAL A 157 -29.00 0.32 -5.81
CA VAL A 157 -28.68 1.00 -4.55
C VAL A 157 -28.02 0.00 -3.60
N SER A 158 -26.90 0.41 -2.99
CA SER A 158 -26.29 -0.33 -1.88
C SER A 158 -27.13 -0.18 -0.61
N VAL A 159 -27.67 -1.28 -0.09
CA VAL A 159 -28.54 -1.29 1.10
C VAL A 159 -27.68 -1.41 2.36
N ALA A 160 -26.94 -2.50 2.49
CA ALA A 160 -26.16 -2.83 3.68
C ALA A 160 -24.73 -3.23 3.32
N VAL A 161 -23.81 -3.07 4.27
CA VAL A 161 -22.43 -3.57 4.15
C VAL A 161 -22.08 -4.32 5.42
N TYR A 162 -21.56 -5.52 5.26
CA TYR A 162 -21.13 -6.39 6.34
C TYR A 162 -19.62 -6.59 6.27
N ASP A 163 -18.92 -6.43 7.40
CA ASP A 163 -17.48 -6.66 7.51
C ASP A 163 -17.21 -7.92 8.36
N ARG A 164 -16.17 -8.69 7.99
CA ARG A 164 -15.68 -9.83 8.77
C ARG A 164 -14.16 -9.92 8.74
N GLY A 165 -13.56 -10.17 9.90
CA GLY A 165 -12.13 -10.37 10.07
C GLY A 165 -11.32 -9.07 10.08
N GLY A 166 -10.09 -9.13 9.55
CA GLY A 166 -9.18 -7.98 9.51
C GLY A 166 -8.45 -7.69 10.82
N GLU A 167 -8.41 -8.65 11.75
CA GLU A 167 -7.55 -8.54 12.93
C GLU A 167 -6.08 -8.62 12.55
N ARG A 168 -5.25 -7.83 13.23
CA ARG A 168 -3.80 -7.72 12.98
C ARG A 168 -3.05 -8.17 14.23
N TRP A 169 -1.96 -8.92 14.08
CA TRP A 169 -1.16 -9.40 15.20
C TRP A 169 0.34 -9.45 14.83
N PRO A 170 1.26 -9.43 15.81
CA PRO A 170 1.08 -9.20 17.25
C PRO A 170 0.83 -7.72 17.59
N LYS A 171 -0.15 -7.44 18.46
CA LYS A 171 -0.41 -6.10 19.00
C LYS A 171 0.38 -5.92 20.30
N ILE A 172 1.31 -4.97 20.33
CA ILE A 172 2.03 -4.63 21.57
C ILE A 172 1.16 -3.74 22.47
N ASN A 173 0.32 -2.90 21.87
CA ASN A 173 -0.74 -2.10 22.51
C ASN A 173 -1.75 -1.66 21.43
N GLU A 174 -2.94 -1.15 21.80
CA GLU A 174 -3.95 -0.65 20.85
C GLU A 174 -3.45 0.53 20.01
N SER A 175 -2.51 1.34 20.52
CA SER A 175 -1.96 2.52 19.85
C SER A 175 -0.68 2.26 19.05
N LEU A 176 0.01 1.13 19.28
CA LEU A 176 1.30 0.80 18.67
C LEU A 176 1.14 -0.36 17.68
N ASP A 177 0.30 -0.14 16.67
CA ASP A 177 -0.03 -1.11 15.61
C ASP A 177 1.06 -1.21 14.51
N PHE A 178 2.21 -0.54 14.68
CA PHE A 178 3.28 -0.53 13.69
C PHE A 178 4.03 -1.88 13.58
N PHE A 179 3.92 -2.74 14.59
CA PHE A 179 4.55 -4.06 14.65
C PHE A 179 3.59 -5.21 14.33
N ALA A 180 2.35 -4.92 13.92
CA ALA A 180 1.41 -5.94 13.49
C ALA A 180 1.70 -6.36 12.05
N PHE A 181 2.57 -7.37 11.91
CA PHE A 181 3.04 -7.90 10.62
C PHE A 181 2.08 -8.92 10.00
N PHE A 182 1.31 -9.63 10.82
CA PHE A 182 0.36 -10.63 10.38
C PHE A 182 -1.05 -10.07 10.47
N HIS A 183 -1.91 -10.53 9.58
CA HIS A 183 -3.30 -10.15 9.55
C HIS A 183 -4.14 -11.36 9.16
N GLU A 184 -5.33 -11.44 9.73
CA GLU A 184 -6.36 -12.34 9.22
C GLU A 184 -6.96 -11.74 7.94
N PRO A 185 -7.46 -12.57 7.02
CA PRO A 185 -8.22 -12.10 5.87
C PRO A 185 -9.35 -11.17 6.33
N HIS A 186 -9.52 -10.06 5.63
CA HIS A 186 -10.60 -9.11 5.88
C HIS A 186 -11.56 -9.17 4.69
N TYR A 187 -12.76 -9.65 4.95
CA TYR A 187 -13.82 -9.73 3.97
C TYR A 187 -14.85 -8.64 4.20
N SER A 188 -15.45 -8.16 3.13
CA SER A 188 -16.68 -7.38 3.21
C SER A 188 -17.69 -7.89 2.18
N LEU A 189 -18.96 -7.76 2.55
CA LEU A 189 -20.11 -8.18 1.78
C LEU A 189 -21.01 -6.96 1.60
N VAL A 190 -21.17 -6.51 0.36
CA VAL A 190 -22.02 -5.37 0.03
C VAL A 190 -23.33 -5.89 -0.55
N GLU A 191 -24.43 -5.58 0.11
CA GLU A 191 -25.77 -5.90 -0.36
C GLU A 191 -26.26 -4.78 -1.29
N VAL A 192 -26.66 -5.16 -2.49
CA VAL A 192 -27.07 -4.27 -3.57
C VAL A 192 -28.45 -4.69 -4.07
N ALA A 193 -29.39 -3.76 -4.04
CA ALA A 193 -30.74 -3.98 -4.54
C ALA A 193 -30.95 -3.22 -5.86
N PRO A 194 -31.57 -3.86 -6.89
CA PRO A 194 -31.91 -3.18 -8.13
C PRO A 194 -32.99 -2.12 -7.89
N ILE A 195 -32.98 -1.07 -8.72
CA ILE A 195 -33.93 0.06 -8.66
C ILE A 195 -34.90 -0.05 -9.83
N VAL A 196 -36.17 0.28 -9.58
CA VAL A 196 -37.15 0.45 -10.66
C VAL A 196 -36.75 1.65 -11.55
N PRO A 197 -36.69 1.52 -12.89
CA PRO A 197 -36.33 2.62 -13.77
C PRO A 197 -37.28 3.81 -13.62
N GLN A 198 -36.80 4.90 -13.03
CA GLN A 198 -37.58 6.13 -12.87
C GLN A 198 -37.34 7.08 -14.04
N ARG A 199 -38.41 7.65 -14.59
CA ARG A 199 -38.32 8.62 -15.69
C ARG A 199 -37.69 9.92 -15.18
N THR A 200 -36.62 10.35 -15.84
CA THR A 200 -35.98 11.64 -15.57
C THR A 200 -36.63 12.74 -16.41
N GLU A 201 -37.36 13.64 -15.75
CA GLU A 201 -37.89 14.85 -16.40
C GLU A 201 -36.81 15.95 -16.42
N PRO A 202 -36.49 16.54 -17.58
CA PRO A 202 -35.50 17.61 -17.67
C PRO A 202 -35.88 18.80 -16.78
N GLY A 203 -35.00 19.18 -15.85
CA GLY A 203 -35.17 20.35 -14.98
C GLY A 203 -35.77 20.07 -13.59
N ARG A 204 -36.16 18.84 -13.28
CA ARG A 204 -36.52 18.42 -11.91
C ARG A 204 -35.38 17.63 -11.28
N ALA A 205 -35.17 17.78 -9.97
CA ALA A 205 -34.23 16.92 -9.25
C ALA A 205 -34.63 15.45 -9.45
N PRO A 206 -33.67 14.54 -9.69
CA PRO A 206 -33.96 13.11 -9.82
C PRO A 206 -34.79 12.65 -8.62
N ALA A 207 -35.86 11.90 -8.88
CA ALA A 207 -36.65 11.32 -7.82
C ALA A 207 -35.79 10.33 -7.02
N ARG A 208 -36.10 10.17 -5.73
CA ARG A 208 -35.35 9.24 -4.88
C ARG A 208 -35.51 7.83 -5.45
N PRO A 209 -34.41 7.07 -5.60
CA PRO A 209 -34.49 5.72 -6.12
C PRO A 209 -35.38 4.86 -5.21
N VAL A 210 -36.27 4.10 -5.84
CA VAL A 210 -37.17 3.15 -5.16
C VAL A 210 -36.70 1.75 -5.52
N ILE A 211 -36.41 0.95 -4.50
CA ILE A 211 -35.93 -0.43 -4.63
C ILE A 211 -37.01 -1.27 -5.32
N ASP A 212 -36.59 -2.11 -6.27
CA ASP A 212 -37.46 -3.09 -6.91
C ASP A 212 -37.60 -4.33 -6.02
N GLU A 213 -38.72 -4.43 -5.31
CA GLU A 213 -39.04 -5.56 -4.43
C GLU A 213 -39.33 -6.87 -5.18
N THR A 214 -39.40 -6.84 -6.52
CA THR A 214 -39.69 -8.03 -7.34
C THR A 214 -38.45 -8.85 -7.71
N GLN A 215 -37.26 -8.24 -7.60
CA GLN A 215 -35.99 -8.88 -7.93
C GLN A 215 -35.19 -9.20 -6.66
N PRO A 216 -34.43 -10.31 -6.65
CA PRO A 216 -33.60 -10.64 -5.50
C PRO A 216 -32.47 -9.62 -5.31
N HIS A 217 -32.12 -9.41 -4.04
CA HIS A 217 -30.96 -8.62 -3.66
C HIS A 217 -29.68 -9.36 -4.08
N ARG A 218 -28.71 -8.62 -4.61
CA ARG A 218 -27.39 -9.15 -4.98
C ARG A 218 -26.38 -8.86 -3.88
N TYR A 219 -25.44 -9.77 -3.66
CA TYR A 219 -24.38 -9.61 -2.68
C TYR A 219 -23.03 -9.65 -3.39
N VAL A 220 -22.25 -8.59 -3.21
CA VAL A 220 -20.88 -8.49 -3.73
C VAL A 220 -19.92 -8.86 -2.62
N TYR A 221 -19.25 -9.99 -2.80
CA TYR A 221 -18.28 -10.52 -1.86
C TYR A 221 -16.87 -10.08 -2.27
N MET A 222 -16.18 -9.40 -1.36
CA MET A 222 -14.85 -8.85 -1.62
C MET A 222 -13.88 -9.17 -0.49
N LEU A 223 -12.63 -9.40 -0.88
CA LEU A 223 -11.49 -9.60 0.01
C LEU A 223 -10.62 -8.35 -0.01
N ARG A 224 -10.19 -7.89 1.15
CA ARG A 224 -9.23 -6.79 1.26
C ARG A 224 -7.83 -7.30 0.99
N ASP A 225 -7.31 -7.00 -0.19
CA ASP A 225 -5.89 -7.15 -0.43
C ASP A 225 -5.15 -5.97 0.21
N LEU A 226 -4.34 -6.26 1.23
CA LEU A 226 -3.56 -5.25 1.95
C LEU A 226 -2.38 -4.70 1.13
N GLY A 227 -2.05 -5.35 0.02
CA GLY A 227 -1.01 -4.95 -0.90
C GLY A 227 0.39 -5.04 -0.30
N ALA A 228 1.34 -4.43 -1.01
CA ALA A 228 2.77 -4.50 -0.74
C ALA A 228 3.36 -3.12 -0.42
N GLN A 229 2.58 -2.26 0.25
CA GLN A 229 2.88 -0.82 0.36
C GLN A 229 4.31 -0.52 0.87
N ARG A 230 4.81 -1.33 1.81
CA ARG A 230 6.12 -1.12 2.47
C ARG A 230 7.27 -1.94 1.87
N GLN A 231 7.00 -2.90 0.99
CA GLN A 231 8.04 -3.81 0.45
C GLN A 231 9.21 -3.06 -0.21
N PRO A 232 8.98 -2.04 -1.08
CA PRO A 232 10.10 -1.36 -1.73
C PRO A 232 11.01 -0.63 -0.74
N SER A 233 10.42 -0.03 0.30
CA SER A 233 11.17 0.67 1.35
C SER A 233 12.01 -0.29 2.19
N VAL A 234 11.50 -1.50 2.46
CA VAL A 234 12.27 -2.57 3.15
C VAL A 234 13.51 -2.95 2.34
N PHE A 235 13.36 -3.19 1.04
CA PHE A 235 14.50 -3.57 0.19
C PHE A 235 15.57 -2.48 0.13
N ILE A 236 15.17 -1.21 0.02
CA ILE A 236 16.10 -0.08 0.05
C ILE A 236 16.85 -0.04 1.39
N THR A 237 16.15 -0.18 2.51
CA THR A 237 16.74 -0.12 3.85
C THR A 237 17.74 -1.24 4.05
N LEU A 238 17.36 -2.49 3.78
CA LEU A 238 18.24 -3.64 3.96
C LEU A 238 19.43 -3.60 3.00
N GLY A 239 19.20 -3.30 1.72
CA GLY A 239 20.27 -3.21 0.72
C GLY A 239 21.28 -2.12 1.06
N SER A 240 20.81 -0.92 1.42
CA SER A 240 21.70 0.19 1.81
C SER A 240 22.42 -0.06 3.13
N THR A 241 21.77 -0.68 4.11
CA THR A 241 22.39 -1.04 5.39
C THR A 241 23.52 -2.05 5.20
N ILE A 242 23.32 -3.08 4.36
CA ILE A 242 24.37 -4.06 4.05
C ILE A 242 25.58 -3.37 3.41
N ILE A 243 25.36 -2.54 2.39
CA ILE A 243 26.45 -1.83 1.71
C ILE A 243 27.17 -0.87 2.66
N PHE A 244 26.42 -0.15 3.49
CA PHE A 244 26.98 0.74 4.51
C PHE A 244 27.90 -0.02 5.47
N LEU A 245 27.46 -1.14 6.02
CA LEU A 245 28.25 -1.96 6.94
C LEU A 245 29.52 -2.53 6.28
N LEU A 246 29.43 -2.94 5.01
CA LEU A 246 30.60 -3.39 4.24
C LEU A 246 31.62 -2.26 4.04
N LEU A 247 31.17 -1.05 3.71
CA LEU A 247 32.04 0.12 3.55
C LEU A 247 32.68 0.53 4.88
N CYS A 248 31.91 0.55 5.98
CA CYS A 248 32.43 0.79 7.33
C CYS A 248 33.49 -0.26 7.71
N ARG A 249 33.25 -1.53 7.39
CA ARG A 249 34.24 -2.60 7.61
C ARG A 249 35.51 -2.37 6.80
N MET A 250 35.41 -1.98 5.53
CA MET A 250 36.58 -1.68 4.70
C MET A 250 37.39 -0.50 5.26
N LEU A 251 36.71 0.58 5.67
CA LEU A 251 37.37 1.73 6.31
C LEU A 251 38.04 1.33 7.63
N HIS A 252 37.38 0.52 8.45
CA HIS A 252 37.92 0.03 9.72
C HIS A 252 39.18 -0.82 9.52
N VAL A 253 39.16 -1.78 8.59
CA VAL A 253 40.33 -2.62 8.28
C VAL A 253 41.49 -1.78 7.76
N ARG A 254 41.21 -0.74 6.97
CA ARG A 254 42.23 0.19 6.50
C ARG A 254 42.88 0.96 7.65
N ASP A 255 42.08 1.46 8.58
CA ASP A 255 42.60 2.21 9.72
C ASP A 255 43.45 1.34 10.66
N LEU A 256 43.08 0.06 10.83
CA LEU A 256 43.92 -0.89 11.56
C LEU A 256 45.28 -1.09 10.90
N ARG A 257 45.31 -1.33 9.59
CA ARG A 257 46.57 -1.47 8.82
C ARG A 257 47.44 -0.21 8.87
N LEU A 258 46.80 0.97 8.85
CA LEU A 258 47.52 2.24 8.97
C LEU A 258 48.20 2.35 10.34
N ARG A 259 47.50 1.98 11.42
CA ARG A 259 48.07 2.00 12.78
C ARG A 259 49.25 1.05 12.92
N GLU A 260 49.15 -0.16 12.36
CA GLU A 260 50.25 -1.14 12.33
C GLU A 260 51.49 -0.59 11.61
N ASN A 261 51.30 0.02 10.43
CA ASN A 261 52.40 0.60 9.66
C ASN A 261 53.06 1.79 10.39
N VAL A 262 52.27 2.67 11.00
CA VAL A 262 52.78 3.81 11.78
C VAL A 262 53.53 3.34 13.02
N ALA A 263 53.02 2.31 13.71
CA ALA A 263 53.70 1.72 14.87
C ALA A 263 55.03 1.05 14.46
N GLY A 264 55.07 0.34 13.33
CA GLY A 264 56.29 -0.24 12.77
C GLY A 264 57.35 0.80 12.40
N ASP A 265 56.96 1.91 11.76
CA ASP A 265 57.87 3.01 11.43
C ASP A 265 58.39 3.74 12.67
N SER A 266 57.55 3.87 13.71
CA SER A 266 57.94 4.45 15.01
C SER A 266 58.95 3.57 15.75
N GLY A 267 58.79 2.24 15.69
CA GLY A 267 59.73 1.27 16.26
C GLY A 267 61.06 1.19 15.50
N ALA A 268 61.06 1.44 14.20
CA ALA A 268 62.30 1.53 13.41
C ALA A 268 63.12 2.80 13.69
N ARG A 269 62.48 3.88 14.17
CA ARG A 269 63.12 5.16 14.50
C ARG A 269 63.65 5.28 15.93
N SER A 270 63.40 4.31 16.80
CA SER A 270 64.05 4.29 18.12
C SER A 270 65.54 3.96 17.96
N PRO A 271 66.48 4.85 18.34
CA PRO A 271 67.89 4.58 18.18
C PRO A 271 68.27 3.39 19.06
N VAL A 272 68.96 2.41 18.46
CA VAL A 272 69.68 1.37 19.18
C VAL A 272 70.53 2.06 20.25
N LYS A 273 70.21 1.82 21.53
CA LYS A 273 71.04 2.31 22.65
C LYS A 273 72.45 1.77 22.45
N SER A 274 73.43 2.68 22.32
CA SER A 274 74.85 2.37 22.37
C SER A 274 75.26 1.85 23.73
#